data_AF-A0AAD9PUY9-F1
#
_entry.id   AF-A0AAD9PUY9-F1
#
_cell.length_a   1.000
_cell.length_b   1.000
_cell.length_c   1.000
_cell.angle_alpha   90.00
_cell.angle_beta   90.00
_cell.angle_gamma   90.00
#
_symmetry.space_group_name_H-M   'P 1'
#
loop_
_entity.id
_entity.type
_entity.pdbx_description
1 polymer ?
#
loop_
_entity_poly.entity_id
_entity_poly.type
_entity_poly.pdbx_seq_one_letter_code
_entity_poly.pdbx_strand_id
1 'polypeptide(L)'
;MSDVYHGESETCDELLDELKKFLQDGCGCTLGPKNGPCCRQFPEETVLFNLNNCLELSSLELDLVILTSIQVFTQSECIGGKRRPRCTFYFQSKAICKEMFLHFYGISYSRFRRLKEHYELRANYVEENAVVLPGRIPGFKSDEVKVLSSCETKIGVWRTYEAACRALNKRAVGSSTFLQMWGQFYLDVVVSKPMTDLCVTCQQNTNRLQCAANLPESEKEELLRDHQDHIKSAQREREFYRSSCTNSQETLDNIGAMH
;
A
#
# COMPACT_ATOMS: atom_id res chain seq x y z
N MET A 1 -36.67 4.57 27.68
CA MET A 1 -35.73 5.52 28.28
C MET A 1 -35.54 5.05 29.71
N SER A 2 -34.41 4.52 30.14
CA SER A 2 -33.01 4.84 29.84
C SER A 2 -32.22 3.66 30.44
N ASP A 3 -31.28 3.04 29.72
CA ASP A 3 -30.21 2.15 30.28
C ASP A 3 -29.39 1.49 29.15
N VAL A 4 -28.88 2.27 28.19
CA VAL A 4 -27.96 1.74 27.14
C VAL A 4 -26.67 2.57 26.99
N TYR A 5 -26.52 3.70 27.70
CA TYR A 5 -25.36 4.60 27.52
C TYR A 5 -24.21 4.43 28.52
N HIS A 6 -24.28 3.51 29.49
CA HIS A 6 -23.26 3.44 30.55
C HIS A 6 -21.99 2.67 30.15
N GLY A 7 -22.03 1.80 29.12
CA GLY A 7 -20.90 0.94 28.77
C GLY A 7 -19.80 1.57 27.90
N GLU A 8 -20.11 2.59 27.10
CA GLU A 8 -19.12 3.25 26.22
C GLU A 8 -18.44 4.45 26.91
N SER A 9 -19.13 5.09 27.87
CA SER A 9 -18.60 6.23 28.64
C SER A 9 -17.50 5.79 29.60
N GLU A 10 -17.68 4.64 30.29
CA GLU A 10 -16.70 4.13 31.25
C GLU A 10 -15.36 3.79 30.59
N THR A 11 -15.36 3.26 29.36
CA THR A 11 -14.12 2.92 28.66
C THR A 11 -13.35 4.15 28.18
N CYS A 12 -14.06 5.25 27.88
CA CYS A 12 -13.45 6.51 27.47
C CYS A 12 -12.76 7.22 28.65
N ASP A 13 -13.45 7.29 29.79
CA ASP A 13 -12.93 7.91 31.01
C ASP A 13 -11.69 7.17 31.54
N GLU A 14 -11.70 5.82 31.49
CA GLU A 14 -10.54 4.99 31.84
C GLU A 14 -9.30 5.30 30.97
N LEU A 15 -9.47 5.44 29.65
CA LEU A 15 -8.37 5.78 28.75
C LEU A 15 -7.80 7.17 29.02
N LEU A 16 -8.64 8.13 29.36
CA LEU A 16 -8.22 9.49 29.70
C LEU A 16 -7.41 9.52 31.00
N ASP A 17 -7.83 8.75 32.01
CA ASP A 17 -7.12 8.65 33.28
C ASP A 17 -5.79 7.89 33.15
N GLU A 18 -5.75 6.81 32.36
CA GLU A 18 -4.50 6.13 32.00
C GLU A 18 -3.53 7.08 31.28
N LEU A 19 -4.03 7.91 30.37
CA LEU A 19 -3.22 8.90 29.66
C LEU A 19 -2.63 9.94 30.62
N LYS A 20 -3.44 10.53 31.50
CA LYS A 20 -2.96 11.53 32.47
C LYS A 20 -1.87 10.96 33.36
N LYS A 21 -2.08 9.74 33.87
CA LYS A 21 -1.08 9.03 34.67
C LYS A 21 0.21 8.78 33.88
N PHE A 22 0.09 8.34 32.62
CA PHE A 22 1.24 8.14 31.74
C PHE A 22 2.04 9.44 31.47
N LEU A 23 1.36 10.58 31.30
CA LEU A 23 2.02 11.87 31.11
C LEU A 23 2.77 12.33 32.37
N GLN A 24 2.22 12.05 33.55
CA GLN A 24 2.87 12.33 34.84
C GLN A 24 4.11 11.45 35.07
N ASP A 25 3.97 10.13 34.91
CA ASP A 25 5.05 9.15 35.12
C ASP A 25 6.16 9.29 34.07
N GLY A 26 5.77 9.57 32.84
CA GLY A 26 6.63 9.70 31.68
C GLY A 26 6.88 8.37 30.95
N CYS A 27 7.06 8.47 29.64
CA CYS A 27 7.16 7.31 28.74
C CYS A 27 8.49 6.52 28.77
N GLY A 28 9.41 6.82 29.68
CA GLY A 28 10.70 6.10 29.86
C GLY A 28 11.69 6.15 28.69
N CYS A 29 11.38 6.83 27.58
CA CYS A 29 12.27 6.92 26.42
C CYS A 29 13.23 8.12 26.53
N THR A 30 14.16 8.24 25.58
CA THR A 30 15.17 9.32 25.50
C THR A 30 14.99 10.20 24.25
N LEU A 31 13.81 10.18 23.63
CA LEU A 31 13.52 10.90 22.38
C LEU A 31 13.06 12.35 22.61
N GLY A 32 12.89 12.77 23.86
CA GLY A 32 12.45 14.10 24.25
C GLY A 32 13.59 15.10 24.54
N PRO A 33 13.26 16.29 25.04
CA PRO A 33 14.22 17.36 25.28
C PRO A 33 15.27 16.92 26.30
N LYS A 34 16.53 17.30 26.07
CA LYS A 34 17.67 16.93 26.95
C LYS A 34 17.80 15.41 27.18
N ASN A 35 17.52 14.60 26.14
CA ASN A 35 17.49 13.12 26.21
C ASN A 35 16.48 12.55 27.21
N GLY A 36 15.44 13.33 27.55
CA GLY A 36 14.35 12.90 28.42
C GLY A 36 13.20 12.19 27.68
N PRO A 37 12.09 11.92 28.38
CA PRO A 37 10.89 11.32 27.81
C PRO A 37 10.24 12.18 26.73
N CYS A 38 9.86 11.57 25.60
CA CYS A 38 9.23 12.27 24.47
C CYS A 38 7.85 12.84 24.80
N CYS A 39 7.13 12.27 25.75
CA CYS A 39 5.82 12.76 26.20
C CYS A 39 5.90 14.20 26.73
N ARG A 40 7.05 14.61 27.29
CA ARG A 40 7.27 15.98 27.81
C ARG A 40 7.41 17.04 26.72
N GLN A 41 7.39 16.64 25.44
CA GLN A 41 7.43 17.58 24.31
C GLN A 41 6.07 18.22 24.00
N PHE A 42 5.00 17.71 24.62
CA PHE A 42 3.62 18.07 24.32
C PHE A 42 2.90 18.51 25.60
N PRO A 43 2.18 19.63 25.57
CA PRO A 43 1.24 19.98 26.65
C PRO A 43 0.15 18.92 26.78
N GLU A 44 -0.30 18.66 28.01
CA GLU A 44 -1.38 17.70 28.30
C GLU A 44 -2.63 17.99 27.47
N GLU A 45 -3.03 19.26 27.38
CA GLU A 45 -4.17 19.71 26.57
C GLU A 45 -4.06 19.29 25.10
N THR A 46 -2.87 19.35 24.51
CA THR A 46 -2.65 18.94 23.11
C THR A 46 -2.83 17.43 22.94
N VAL A 47 -2.36 16.64 23.89
CA VAL A 47 -2.46 15.18 23.82
C VAL A 47 -3.91 14.73 24.04
N LEU A 48 -4.60 15.32 25.00
CA LEU A 48 -6.02 15.09 25.26
C LEU A 48 -6.89 15.49 24.07
N PHE A 49 -6.65 16.66 23.49
CA PHE A 49 -7.37 17.12 22.31
C PHE A 49 -7.19 16.16 21.14
N ASN A 50 -5.97 15.68 20.89
CA ASN A 50 -5.73 14.69 19.84
C ASN A 50 -6.44 13.36 20.13
N LEU A 51 -6.35 12.87 21.36
CA LEU A 51 -6.99 11.61 21.74
C LEU A 51 -8.50 11.69 21.57
N ASN A 52 -9.15 12.75 22.06
CA ASN A 52 -10.58 12.97 21.87
C ASN A 52 -10.96 12.97 20.40
N ASN A 53 -10.21 13.70 19.55
CA ASN A 53 -10.45 13.66 18.10
C ASN A 53 -10.34 12.25 17.53
N CYS A 54 -9.40 11.42 18.03
CA CYS A 54 -9.25 10.04 17.58
C CYS A 54 -10.40 9.13 18.04
N LEU A 55 -10.98 9.39 19.21
CA LEU A 55 -12.12 8.64 19.76
C LEU A 55 -13.42 8.95 19.02
N GLU A 56 -13.57 10.16 18.48
CA GLU A 56 -14.71 10.56 17.63
C GLU A 56 -14.66 9.92 16.23
N LEU A 57 -13.52 9.36 15.81
CA LEU A 57 -13.39 8.70 14.51
C LEU A 57 -14.03 7.32 14.51
N SER A 58 -14.61 6.93 13.38
CA SER A 58 -14.95 5.52 13.17
C SER A 58 -13.70 4.63 13.21
N SER A 59 -13.87 3.35 13.53
CA SER A 59 -12.74 2.41 13.56
C SER A 59 -11.94 2.40 12.26
N LEU A 60 -12.59 2.59 11.12
CA LEU A 60 -11.91 2.65 9.84
C LEU A 60 -11.11 3.95 9.68
N GLU A 61 -11.69 5.10 9.98
CA GLU A 61 -10.99 6.39 9.89
C GLU A 61 -9.77 6.43 10.81
N LEU A 62 -9.91 5.91 12.03
CA LEU A 62 -8.78 5.79 12.96
C LEU A 62 -7.68 4.88 12.40
N ASP A 63 -8.05 3.71 11.86
CA ASP A 63 -7.10 2.83 11.18
C ASP A 63 -6.42 3.56 10.01
N LEU A 64 -7.13 4.44 9.29
CA LEU A 64 -6.55 5.21 8.20
C LEU A 64 -5.46 6.17 8.69
N VAL A 65 -5.73 6.89 9.77
CA VAL A 65 -4.79 7.84 10.39
C VAL A 65 -3.54 7.10 10.92
N ILE A 66 -3.74 5.96 11.58
CA ILE A 66 -2.65 5.13 12.12
C ILE A 66 -1.76 4.59 10.99
N LEU A 67 -2.37 4.03 9.94
CA LEU A 67 -1.65 3.46 8.81
C LEU A 67 -0.84 4.51 8.04
N THR A 68 -1.36 5.74 7.91
CA THR A 68 -0.61 6.86 7.33
C THR A 68 0.64 7.17 8.15
N SER A 69 0.50 7.18 9.48
CA SER A 69 1.62 7.39 10.40
C SER A 69 2.64 6.25 10.35
N ILE A 70 2.19 5.02 10.15
CA ILE A 70 3.05 3.84 9.92
C ILE A 70 3.77 3.95 8.58
N GLN A 71 3.09 4.37 7.51
CA GLN A 71 3.68 4.51 6.18
C GLN A 71 4.85 5.49 6.16
N VAL A 72 4.69 6.66 6.77
CA VAL A 72 5.76 7.67 6.90
C VAL A 72 6.99 7.09 7.63
N PHE A 73 6.74 6.25 8.65
CA PHE A 73 7.80 5.53 9.36
C PHE A 73 8.49 4.48 8.50
N THR A 74 7.74 3.66 7.75
CA THR A 74 8.31 2.59 6.92
C THR A 74 9.06 3.10 5.70
N GLN A 75 8.69 4.26 5.15
CA GLN A 75 9.42 4.89 4.03
C GLN A 75 10.72 5.58 4.49
N SER A 76 10.87 5.87 5.78
CA SER A 76 12.10 6.41 6.36
C SER A 76 13.16 5.31 6.54
N GLU A 77 13.49 4.57 5.49
CA GLU A 77 14.69 3.71 5.51
C GLU A 77 15.94 4.56 5.35
N CYS A 78 16.84 4.41 6.32
CA CYS A 78 18.11 5.10 6.37
C CYS A 78 19.00 4.62 5.21
N ILE A 79 19.42 5.55 4.35
CA ILE A 79 20.55 5.37 3.44
C ILE A 79 21.78 4.99 4.31
N GLY A 80 22.14 3.70 4.35
CA GLY A 80 23.44 3.23 4.85
C GLY A 80 23.54 2.59 6.25
N GLY A 81 22.45 2.16 6.92
CA GLY A 81 22.53 1.61 8.30
C GLY A 81 22.14 0.13 8.47
N LYS A 82 23.06 -0.74 8.91
CA LYS A 82 22.83 -2.19 9.20
C LYS A 82 21.97 -2.49 10.46
N ARG A 83 21.27 -1.51 11.04
CA ARG A 83 20.42 -1.72 12.22
C ARG A 83 19.04 -1.11 12.00
N ARG A 84 17.99 -1.94 12.12
CA ARG A 84 16.59 -1.49 12.16
C ARG A 84 16.45 -0.43 13.26
N PRO A 85 16.01 0.81 12.95
CA PRO A 85 15.85 1.85 13.95
C PRO A 85 14.89 1.41 15.06
N ARG A 86 15.18 1.79 16.32
CA ARG A 86 14.16 1.69 17.39
C ARG A 86 12.95 2.52 16.93
N CYS A 87 11.75 1.93 16.92
CA CYS A 87 10.53 2.53 16.39
C CYS A 87 10.35 3.97 16.88
N THR A 88 10.63 4.93 16.00
CA THR A 88 10.50 6.36 16.25
C THR A 88 9.43 6.86 15.30
N PHE A 89 8.26 7.18 15.84
CA PHE A 89 7.16 7.79 15.07
C PHE A 89 7.30 9.31 15.12
N TYR A 90 6.52 10.01 14.32
CA TYR A 90 6.51 11.47 14.33
C TYR A 90 5.09 11.99 14.54
N PHE A 91 4.94 13.00 15.39
CA PHE A 91 3.72 13.77 15.55
C PHE A 91 4.08 15.25 15.52
N GLN A 92 3.47 16.03 14.61
CA GLN A 92 3.82 17.44 14.37
C GLN A 92 5.34 17.66 14.23
N SER A 93 5.99 16.80 13.43
CA SER A 93 7.45 16.80 13.21
C SER A 93 8.33 16.55 14.44
N LYS A 94 7.76 16.09 15.57
CA LYS A 94 8.50 15.69 16.77
C LYS A 94 8.53 14.17 16.91
N ALA A 95 9.70 13.64 17.24
CA ALA A 95 9.89 12.21 17.45
C ALA A 95 9.16 11.72 18.70
N ILE A 96 8.40 10.63 18.58
CA ILE A 96 7.69 9.98 19.67
C ILE A 96 8.01 8.48 19.74
N CYS A 97 8.01 7.93 20.95
CA CYS A 97 8.16 6.49 21.15
C CYS A 97 6.85 5.75 20.87
N LYS A 98 6.95 4.43 20.77
CA LYS A 98 5.81 3.53 20.61
C LYS A 98 4.74 3.72 21.69
N GLU A 99 5.11 3.82 22.96
CA GLU A 99 4.12 3.96 24.04
C GLU A 99 3.35 5.29 23.91
N MET A 100 4.06 6.38 23.58
CA MET A 100 3.44 7.67 23.29
C MET A 100 2.49 7.58 22.08
N PHE A 101 2.87 6.84 21.04
CA PHE A 101 2.01 6.60 19.88
C PHE A 101 0.71 5.89 20.27
N LEU A 102 0.78 4.83 21.06
CA LEU A 102 -0.42 4.08 21.50
C LEU A 102 -1.41 4.99 22.25
N HIS A 103 -0.88 5.83 23.13
CA HIS A 103 -1.67 6.80 23.90
C HIS A 103 -2.23 7.95 23.05
N PHE A 104 -1.48 8.46 22.07
CA PHE A 104 -1.98 9.51 21.17
C PHE A 104 -3.20 9.07 20.36
N TYR A 105 -3.22 7.81 19.92
CA TYR A 105 -4.28 7.26 19.07
C TYR A 105 -5.31 6.43 19.84
N GLY A 106 -5.17 6.27 21.16
CA GLY A 106 -6.10 5.50 21.97
C GLY A 106 -6.21 4.03 21.57
N ILE A 107 -5.10 3.41 21.15
CA ILE A 107 -5.10 2.03 20.66
C ILE A 107 -4.27 1.08 21.52
N SER A 108 -4.73 -0.15 21.67
CA SER A 108 -3.93 -1.20 22.28
C SER A 108 -2.74 -1.60 21.38
N TYR A 109 -1.68 -2.09 22.01
CA TYR A 109 -0.53 -2.66 21.29
C TYR A 109 -0.95 -3.77 20.31
N SER A 110 -1.95 -4.58 20.68
CA SER A 110 -2.44 -5.66 19.82
C SER A 110 -3.08 -5.13 18.53
N ARG A 111 -3.83 -4.03 18.59
CA ARG A 111 -4.42 -3.37 17.42
C ARG A 111 -3.33 -2.77 16.54
N PHE A 112 -2.40 -2.02 17.12
CA PHE A 112 -1.25 -1.46 16.40
C PHE A 112 -0.46 -2.55 15.65
N ARG A 113 -0.13 -3.65 16.35
CA ARG A 113 0.63 -4.76 15.78
C ARG A 113 -0.11 -5.36 14.58
N ARG A 114 -1.41 -5.63 14.69
CA ARG A 114 -2.21 -6.18 13.57
C ARG A 114 -2.22 -5.22 12.37
N LEU A 115 -2.44 -3.92 12.60
CA LEU A 115 -2.44 -2.91 11.53
C LEU A 115 -1.09 -2.87 10.80
N LYS A 116 0.01 -2.83 11.56
CA LYS A 116 1.36 -2.84 11.00
C LYS A 116 1.64 -4.09 10.17
N GLU A 117 1.30 -5.27 10.69
CA GLU A 117 1.52 -6.53 9.98
C GLU A 117 0.72 -6.62 8.67
N HIS A 118 -0.54 -6.19 8.67
CA HIS A 118 -1.36 -6.16 7.46
C HIS A 118 -0.93 -5.09 6.45
N TYR A 119 -0.39 -3.98 6.94
CA TYR A 119 0.26 -2.98 6.08
C TYR A 119 1.49 -3.55 5.39
N GLU A 120 2.41 -4.15 6.14
CA GLU A 120 3.65 -4.74 5.62
C GLU A 120 3.36 -5.82 4.58
N LEU A 121 2.38 -6.71 4.81
CA LEU A 121 2.01 -7.73 3.83
C LEU A 121 1.56 -7.16 2.49
N ARG A 122 0.76 -6.08 2.52
CA ARG A 122 0.29 -5.40 1.30
C ARG A 122 1.40 -4.62 0.63
N ALA A 123 2.22 -3.91 1.41
CA ALA A 123 3.36 -3.15 0.90
C ALA A 123 4.37 -4.07 0.20
N ASN A 124 4.71 -5.22 0.80
CA ASN A 124 5.60 -6.21 0.21
C ASN A 124 5.04 -6.75 -1.11
N TYR A 125 3.74 -7.07 -1.15
CA TYR A 125 3.10 -7.51 -2.39
C TYR A 125 3.26 -6.46 -3.50
N VAL A 126 3.00 -5.19 -3.20
CA VAL A 126 3.14 -4.10 -4.18
C VAL A 126 4.60 -3.96 -4.64
N GLU A 127 5.56 -4.04 -3.73
CA GLU A 127 6.98 -3.92 -4.06
C GLU A 127 7.49 -5.09 -4.91
N GLU A 128 6.98 -6.30 -4.68
CA GLU A 128 7.37 -7.49 -5.43
C GLU A 128 6.68 -7.60 -6.81
N ASN A 129 5.47 -7.07 -6.95
CA ASN A 129 4.62 -7.32 -8.12
C ASN A 129 4.35 -6.08 -8.98
N ALA A 130 4.58 -4.87 -8.46
CA ALA A 130 4.36 -3.65 -9.21
C ALA A 130 5.68 -3.10 -9.77
N VAL A 131 5.65 -2.65 -11.01
CA VAL A 131 6.78 -2.00 -11.68
C VAL A 131 6.58 -0.49 -11.73
N VAL A 132 7.65 0.26 -11.53
CA VAL A 132 7.67 1.70 -11.81
C VAL A 132 8.18 1.88 -13.24
N LEU A 133 7.34 2.45 -14.11
CA LEU A 133 7.72 2.67 -15.51
C LEU A 133 8.56 3.95 -15.64
N PRO A 134 9.56 3.98 -16.55
CA PRO A 134 10.30 5.21 -16.83
C PRO A 134 9.39 6.22 -17.55
N GLY A 135 9.20 7.39 -16.93
CA GLY A 135 8.44 8.51 -17.50
C GLY A 135 6.94 8.47 -17.17
N ARG A 136 6.20 9.43 -17.74
CA ARG A 136 4.78 9.62 -17.41
C ARG A 136 3.90 8.58 -18.07
N ILE A 137 3.05 7.92 -17.28
CA ILE A 137 2.00 7.04 -17.79
C ILE A 137 0.83 7.89 -18.29
N PRO A 138 0.36 7.69 -19.55
CA PRO A 138 -0.83 8.38 -20.05
C PRO A 138 -2.04 8.20 -19.13
N GLY A 139 -2.69 9.30 -18.77
CA GLY A 139 -3.85 9.32 -17.86
C GLY A 139 -3.50 9.49 -16.38
N PHE A 140 -2.21 9.51 -16.02
CA PHE A 140 -1.76 9.79 -14.65
C PHE A 140 -0.98 11.10 -14.59
N LYS A 141 -1.18 11.85 -13.50
CA LYS A 141 -0.50 13.13 -13.25
C LYS A 141 0.90 12.95 -12.65
N SER A 142 1.10 11.86 -11.91
CA SER A 142 2.36 11.53 -11.24
C SER A 142 3.15 10.52 -12.06
N ASP A 143 4.47 10.65 -12.01
CA ASP A 143 5.42 9.73 -12.63
C ASP A 143 5.82 8.60 -11.64
N GLU A 144 5.36 8.66 -10.38
CA GLU A 144 5.64 7.66 -9.32
C GLU A 144 4.61 6.52 -9.25
N VAL A 145 3.75 6.40 -10.27
CA VAL A 145 2.70 5.38 -10.31
C VAL A 145 3.30 3.97 -10.41
N LYS A 146 2.91 3.09 -9.49
CA LYS A 146 3.29 1.68 -9.48
C LYS A 146 2.29 0.86 -10.29
N VAL A 147 2.77 0.07 -11.24
CA VAL A 147 1.92 -0.64 -12.21
C VAL A 147 1.96 -2.14 -11.97
N LEU A 148 0.82 -2.74 -11.67
CA LEU A 148 0.64 -4.19 -11.62
C LEU A 148 0.40 -4.76 -13.04
N SER A 149 0.75 -6.02 -13.23
CA SER A 149 0.49 -6.77 -14.47
C SER A 149 -0.99 -6.76 -14.85
N SER A 150 -1.30 -6.83 -16.15
CA SER A 150 -2.67 -6.75 -16.67
C SER A 150 -3.52 -7.97 -16.32
N CYS A 151 -2.88 -9.09 -15.95
CA CYS A 151 -3.55 -10.27 -15.42
C CYS A 151 -3.97 -10.12 -13.95
N GLU A 152 -3.47 -9.09 -13.25
CA GLU A 152 -3.80 -8.85 -11.86
C GLU A 152 -5.16 -8.19 -11.70
N THR A 153 -5.85 -8.56 -10.63
CA THR A 153 -7.08 -7.90 -10.21
C THR A 153 -6.99 -7.64 -8.71
N LYS A 154 -7.67 -6.60 -8.20
CA LYS A 154 -7.66 -6.33 -6.74
C LYS A 154 -8.12 -7.54 -5.91
N ILE A 155 -9.01 -8.37 -6.45
CA ILE A 155 -9.41 -9.65 -5.85
C ILE A 155 -8.31 -10.71 -5.92
N GLY A 156 -7.58 -10.79 -7.04
CA GLY A 156 -6.36 -11.60 -7.15
C GLY A 156 -5.34 -11.23 -6.08
N VAL A 157 -5.04 -9.94 -5.93
CA VAL A 157 -4.17 -9.43 -4.86
C VAL A 157 -4.66 -9.85 -3.48
N TRP A 158 -5.96 -9.70 -3.21
CA TRP A 158 -6.54 -10.13 -1.93
C TRP A 158 -6.37 -11.64 -1.69
N ARG A 159 -6.51 -12.50 -2.71
CA ARG A 159 -6.30 -13.95 -2.58
C ARG A 159 -4.85 -14.28 -2.23
N THR A 160 -3.89 -13.61 -2.86
CA THR A 160 -2.46 -13.79 -2.53
C THR A 160 -2.17 -13.33 -1.11
N TYR A 161 -2.71 -12.18 -0.71
CA TYR A 161 -2.64 -11.69 0.67
C TYR A 161 -3.27 -12.67 1.68
N GLU A 162 -4.44 -13.22 1.37
CA GLU A 162 -5.13 -14.19 2.23
C GLU A 162 -4.29 -15.46 2.40
N ALA A 163 -3.72 -15.98 1.31
CA ALA A 163 -2.82 -17.12 1.33
C ALA A 163 -1.57 -16.85 2.20
N ALA A 164 -0.95 -15.67 2.07
CA ALA A 164 0.19 -15.26 2.88
C ALA A 164 -0.18 -15.14 4.37
N CYS A 165 -1.35 -14.57 4.70
CA CYS A 165 -1.86 -14.57 6.07
C CYS A 165 -2.02 -15.98 6.61
N ARG A 166 -2.60 -16.90 5.81
CA ARG A 166 -2.82 -18.29 6.20
C ARG A 166 -1.50 -19.02 6.45
N ALA A 167 -0.50 -18.82 5.59
CA ALA A 167 0.85 -19.38 5.75
C ALA A 167 1.57 -18.88 7.01
N LEU A 168 1.37 -17.61 7.39
CA LEU A 168 1.93 -17.01 8.60
C LEU A 168 1.09 -17.26 9.86
N ASN A 169 0.04 -18.09 9.77
CA ASN A 169 -0.93 -18.35 10.85
C ASN A 169 -1.58 -17.06 11.40
N LYS A 170 -1.93 -16.14 10.51
CA LYS A 170 -2.59 -14.86 10.81
C LYS A 170 -4.01 -14.85 10.27
N ARG A 171 -4.91 -14.14 10.96
CA ARG A 171 -6.28 -13.92 10.50
C ARG A 171 -6.27 -12.90 9.36
N ALA A 172 -6.68 -13.30 8.16
CA ALA A 172 -6.86 -12.37 7.05
C ALA A 172 -8.06 -11.44 7.29
N VAL A 173 -7.99 -10.23 6.73
CA VAL A 173 -9.14 -9.33 6.68
C VAL A 173 -10.06 -9.75 5.53
N GLY A 174 -11.37 -9.52 5.68
CA GLY A 174 -12.35 -9.81 4.64
C GLY A 174 -12.07 -9.04 3.35
N SER A 175 -12.50 -9.59 2.21
CA SER A 175 -12.24 -9.01 0.88
C SER A 175 -12.78 -7.59 0.73
N SER A 176 -13.97 -7.30 1.27
CA SER A 176 -14.57 -5.95 1.25
C SER A 176 -13.71 -4.93 2.00
N THR A 177 -13.33 -5.23 3.24
CA THR A 177 -12.46 -4.38 4.07
C THR A 177 -11.09 -4.20 3.41
N PHE A 178 -10.53 -5.27 2.84
CA PHE A 178 -9.28 -5.20 2.11
C PHE A 178 -9.36 -4.22 0.94
N LEU A 179 -10.38 -4.35 0.09
CA LEU A 179 -10.58 -3.50 -1.07
C LEU A 179 -10.81 -2.03 -0.69
N GLN A 180 -11.55 -1.80 0.39
CA GLN A 180 -11.78 -0.45 0.92
C GLN A 180 -10.46 0.19 1.36
N MET A 181 -9.65 -0.51 2.14
CA MET A 181 -8.33 -0.02 2.55
C MET A 181 -7.38 0.13 1.35
N TRP A 182 -7.43 -0.80 0.39
CA TRP A 182 -6.62 -0.72 -0.83
C TRP A 182 -6.92 0.56 -1.60
N GLY A 183 -8.21 0.89 -1.77
CA GLY A 183 -8.64 2.11 -2.43
C GLY A 183 -8.22 3.40 -1.74
N GLN A 184 -7.85 3.37 -0.45
CA GLN A 184 -7.42 4.54 0.30
C GLN A 184 -5.89 4.69 0.31
N PHE A 185 -5.16 3.58 0.47
CA PHE A 185 -3.70 3.60 0.66
C PHE A 185 -2.86 3.38 -0.59
N TYR A 186 -3.44 2.75 -1.61
CA TYR A 186 -2.73 2.33 -2.81
C TYR A 186 -3.38 2.94 -4.04
N LEU A 187 -3.68 4.25 -3.97
CA LEU A 187 -4.24 5.04 -5.06
C LEU A 187 -3.26 5.20 -6.24
N ASP A 188 -1.96 5.14 -5.93
CA ASP A 188 -0.83 5.15 -6.84
C ASP A 188 -0.51 3.77 -7.45
N VAL A 189 -1.16 2.70 -6.96
CA VAL A 189 -1.00 1.34 -7.49
C VAL A 189 -2.13 1.01 -8.46
N VAL A 190 -1.77 0.82 -9.72
CA VAL A 190 -2.74 0.65 -10.82
C VAL A 190 -2.49 -0.63 -11.59
N VAL A 191 -3.55 -1.28 -12.03
CA VAL A 191 -3.44 -2.42 -12.95
C VAL A 191 -3.20 -1.88 -14.36
N SER A 192 -2.17 -2.40 -15.04
CA SER A 192 -1.91 -2.04 -16.43
C SER A 192 -3.14 -2.31 -17.30
N LYS A 193 -3.51 -1.32 -18.11
CA LYS A 193 -4.55 -1.45 -19.12
C LYS A 193 -3.88 -1.76 -20.47
N PRO A 194 -4.62 -2.31 -21.46
CA PRO A 194 -4.04 -2.60 -22.76
C PRO A 194 -3.31 -1.41 -23.44
N MET A 195 -3.69 -0.16 -23.15
CA MET A 195 -2.99 1.04 -23.64
C MET A 195 -1.73 1.42 -22.86
N THR A 196 -1.52 0.91 -21.64
CA THR A 196 -0.33 1.23 -20.82
C THR A 196 0.86 0.33 -21.14
N ASP A 197 0.68 -0.68 -22.00
CA ASP A 197 1.68 -1.70 -22.33
C ASP A 197 1.90 -1.82 -23.85
N LEU A 198 1.64 -0.74 -24.60
CA LEU A 198 1.95 -0.69 -26.02
C LEU A 198 3.45 -0.41 -26.19
N CYS A 199 4.15 -1.25 -26.94
CA CYS A 199 5.50 -0.92 -27.37
C CYS A 199 5.48 0.36 -28.22
N VAL A 200 6.64 1.00 -28.35
CA VAL A 200 6.79 2.27 -29.08
C VAL A 200 6.19 2.18 -30.49
N THR A 201 6.37 1.06 -31.20
CA THR A 201 5.83 0.83 -32.55
C THR A 201 4.30 0.77 -32.56
N CYS A 202 3.69 0.03 -31.63
CA CYS A 202 2.24 0.02 -31.46
C CYS A 202 1.69 1.42 -31.20
N GLN A 203 2.32 2.16 -30.28
CA GLN A 203 1.88 3.51 -29.92
C GLN A 203 1.96 4.48 -31.10
N GLN A 204 3.07 4.44 -31.85
CA GLN A 204 3.26 5.27 -33.05
C GLN A 204 2.23 4.93 -34.14
N ASN A 205 2.01 3.64 -34.43
CA ASN A 205 1.05 3.23 -35.45
C ASN A 205 -0.39 3.60 -35.08
N THR A 206 -0.78 3.45 -33.81
CA THR A 206 -2.10 3.89 -33.34
C THR A 206 -2.28 5.41 -33.46
N ASN A 207 -1.28 6.21 -33.08
CA ASN A 207 -1.33 7.67 -33.25
C ASN A 207 -1.44 8.07 -34.73
N ARG A 208 -0.64 7.45 -35.62
CA ARG A 208 -0.70 7.71 -37.07
C ARG A 208 -2.09 7.42 -37.63
N LEU A 209 -2.71 6.30 -37.22
CA LEU A 209 -4.08 5.94 -37.62
C LEU A 209 -5.13 6.94 -37.10
N GLN A 210 -5.00 7.40 -35.85
CA GLN A 210 -5.90 8.41 -35.27
C GLN A 210 -5.84 9.75 -36.00
N CYS A 211 -4.65 10.15 -36.47
CA CYS A 211 -4.44 11.38 -37.23
C CYS A 211 -4.69 11.24 -38.75
N ALA A 212 -5.04 10.04 -39.24
CA ALA A 212 -5.11 9.77 -40.67
C ALA A 212 -6.34 10.33 -41.40
N ALA A 213 -7.27 11.01 -40.72
CA ALA A 213 -8.57 11.41 -41.27
C ALA A 213 -8.48 12.12 -42.64
N ASN A 214 -7.48 13.00 -42.81
CA ASN A 214 -7.28 13.82 -44.00
C ASN A 214 -6.34 13.20 -45.05
N LEU A 215 -5.82 11.99 -44.82
CA LEU A 215 -4.92 11.34 -45.76
C LEU A 215 -5.67 10.67 -46.91
N PRO A 216 -5.02 10.53 -48.09
CA PRO A 216 -5.51 9.71 -49.19
C PRO A 216 -5.78 8.26 -48.77
N GLU A 217 -6.72 7.60 -49.44
CA GLU A 217 -7.12 6.23 -49.10
C GLU A 217 -5.96 5.22 -49.24
N SER A 218 -5.10 5.40 -50.24
CA SER A 218 -3.90 4.58 -50.42
C SER A 218 -2.94 4.65 -49.23
N GLU A 219 -2.76 5.83 -48.64
CA GLU A 219 -1.89 6.02 -47.48
C GLU A 219 -2.54 5.46 -46.20
N LYS A 220 -3.87 5.59 -46.07
CA LYS A 220 -4.62 4.97 -44.96
C LYS A 220 -4.49 3.45 -44.99
N GLU A 221 -4.59 2.83 -46.17
CA GLU A 221 -4.40 1.39 -46.31
C GLU A 221 -2.98 0.95 -45.93
N GLU A 222 -1.96 1.73 -46.29
CA GLU A 222 -0.58 1.43 -45.93
C GLU A 222 -0.36 1.49 -44.41
N LEU A 223 -0.89 2.53 -43.75
CA LEU A 223 -0.87 2.65 -42.29
C LEU A 223 -1.55 1.47 -41.59
N LEU A 224 -2.66 0.99 -42.15
CA LEU A 224 -3.37 -0.19 -41.63
C LEU A 224 -2.54 -1.46 -41.80
N ARG A 225 -1.90 -1.65 -42.97
CA ARG A 225 -1.02 -2.79 -43.22
C ARG A 225 0.16 -2.81 -42.25
N ASP A 226 0.87 -1.68 -42.10
CA ASP A 226 2.00 -1.55 -41.17
C ASP A 226 1.60 -1.89 -39.73
N HIS A 227 0.45 -1.39 -39.28
CA HIS A 227 -0.07 -1.68 -37.95
C HIS A 227 -0.39 -3.17 -37.78
N GLN A 228 -1.05 -3.77 -38.78
CA GLN A 228 -1.46 -5.17 -38.74
C GLN A 228 -0.28 -6.14 -38.79
N ASP A 229 0.75 -5.84 -39.57
CA ASP A 229 1.95 -6.66 -39.67
C ASP A 229 2.77 -6.63 -38.39
N HIS A 230 2.87 -5.46 -37.74
CA HIS A 230 3.47 -5.35 -36.42
C HIS A 230 2.71 -6.18 -35.38
N ILE A 231 1.36 -6.12 -35.36
CA ILE A 231 0.53 -6.92 -34.46
C ILE A 231 0.79 -8.43 -34.66
N LYS A 232 0.83 -8.89 -35.91
CA LYS A 232 1.13 -10.31 -36.23
C LYS A 232 2.53 -10.72 -35.78
N SER A 233 3.53 -9.84 -35.91
CA SER A 233 4.88 -10.12 -35.38
C SER A 233 4.85 -10.30 -33.87
N ALA A 234 4.27 -9.32 -33.16
CA ALA A 234 4.16 -9.34 -31.70
C ALA A 234 3.31 -10.51 -31.17
N GLN A 235 2.35 -11.01 -31.95
CA GLN A 235 1.59 -12.23 -31.62
C GLN A 235 2.47 -13.47 -31.74
N ARG A 236 3.22 -13.63 -32.84
CA ARG A 236 4.15 -14.76 -33.03
C ARG A 236 5.21 -14.82 -31.94
N GLU A 237 5.78 -13.68 -31.57
CA GLU A 237 6.77 -13.59 -30.48
C GLU A 237 6.16 -14.01 -29.13
N ARG A 238 4.94 -13.56 -28.83
CA ARG A 238 4.23 -13.93 -27.60
C ARG A 238 3.86 -15.41 -27.55
N GLU A 239 3.44 -15.98 -28.66
CA GLU A 239 3.15 -17.42 -28.77
C GLU A 239 4.42 -18.24 -28.53
N PHE A 240 5.52 -17.87 -29.18
CA PHE A 240 6.82 -18.52 -28.96
C PHE A 240 7.27 -18.47 -27.49
N TYR A 241 7.16 -17.30 -26.85
CA TYR A 241 7.49 -17.14 -25.44
C TYR A 241 6.60 -18.01 -24.55
N ARG A 242 5.27 -18.00 -24.76
CA ARG A 242 4.34 -18.86 -24.00
C ARG A 242 4.68 -20.33 -24.14
N SER A 243 4.91 -20.81 -25.36
CA SER A 243 5.31 -22.21 -25.61
C SER A 243 6.61 -22.57 -24.89
N SER A 244 7.58 -21.65 -24.86
CA SER A 244 8.85 -21.83 -24.15
C SER A 244 8.67 -21.92 -22.63
N CYS A 245 7.81 -21.07 -22.05
CA CYS A 245 7.46 -21.12 -20.64
C CYS A 245 6.75 -22.41 -20.26
N THR A 246 5.76 -22.85 -21.04
CA THR A 246 5.04 -24.11 -20.82
C THR A 246 6.01 -25.30 -20.84
N ASN A 247 6.88 -25.36 -21.84
CA ASN A 247 7.87 -26.44 -21.95
C ASN A 247 8.86 -26.44 -20.76
N SER A 248 9.27 -25.23 -20.32
CA SER A 248 10.15 -25.10 -19.14
C SER A 248 9.46 -25.57 -17.86
N GLN A 249 8.18 -25.22 -17.67
CA GLN A 249 7.39 -25.67 -16.52
C GLN A 249 7.24 -27.19 -16.52
N GLU A 250 6.86 -27.80 -17.66
CA GLU A 250 6.76 -29.25 -17.81
C GLU A 250 8.09 -29.95 -17.51
N THR A 251 9.21 -29.36 -17.94
CA THR A 251 10.55 -29.89 -17.65
C THR A 251 10.84 -29.88 -16.15
N LEU A 252 10.51 -28.79 -15.45
CA LEU A 252 10.70 -28.68 -14.00
C LEU A 252 9.81 -29.65 -13.22
N ASP A 253 8.55 -29.80 -13.62
CA ASP A 253 7.60 -30.72 -12.97
C ASP A 253 8.06 -32.18 -13.14
N ASN A 254 8.58 -32.54 -14.32
CA ASN A 254 9.14 -33.86 -14.58
C ASN A 254 10.40 -34.15 -13.75
N ILE A 255 11.27 -33.16 -13.55
CA ILE A 255 12.46 -33.31 -12.69
C ILE A 255 12.03 -33.46 -11.22
N GLY A 256 11.03 -32.70 -10.78
CA GLY A 256 10.50 -32.79 -9.42
C GLY A 256 9.80 -34.12 -9.09
N ALA A 257 9.24 -34.80 -10.10
CA ALA A 257 8.58 -36.10 -9.94
C ALA A 257 9.54 -37.31 -9.90
N MET A 258 10.84 -37.11 -10.18
CA MET A 258 11.86 -38.17 -10.12
C MET A 258 12.55 -38.29 -8.74
N HIS A 259 12.09 -37.52 -7.74
CA HIS A 259 12.55 -37.56 -6.34
C HIS A 259 11.39 -37.85 -5.39
#